data_AF-A0A6B3H2G5-F1
#
_entry.id   AF-A0A6B3H2G5-F1
#
_cell.length_a   1.000
_cell.length_b   1.000
_cell.length_c   1.000
_cell.angle_alpha   90.00
_cell.angle_beta   90.00
_cell.angle_gamma   90.00
#
_symmetry.space_group_name_H-M   'P 1'
#
loop_
_entity.id
_entity.type
_entity.pdbx_description
1 polymer ?
#
loop_
_entity_poly.entity_id
_entity_poly.type
_entity_poly.pdbx_seq_one_letter_code
_entity_poly.pdbx_strand_id
1 'polypeptide(L)'
;SEEIQTETPDPTTPPARTRGADTRALTQVLFGQLKDLEPGTPEHGRVRAALIEANLPLVRYAAARFRSRNEPMEDVVQVGTIGLI
;
A
#
# COMPACT_ATOMS: atom_id res chain seq x y z
N SER A 1 -40.46 3.77 -9.07
CA SER A 1 -39.73 2.51 -8.87
C SER A 1 -38.38 2.69 -9.54
N GLU A 2 -37.35 2.99 -8.78
CA GLU A 2 -35.98 3.16 -9.28
C GLU A 2 -35.19 1.96 -8.76
N GLU A 3 -34.74 1.12 -9.70
CA GLU A 3 -33.92 -0.06 -9.43
C GLU A 3 -32.61 0.36 -8.77
N ILE A 4 -32.48 0.05 -7.48
CA ILE A 4 -31.20 0.10 -6.79
C ILE A 4 -30.39 -1.08 -7.33
N GLN A 5 -29.53 -0.79 -8.31
CA GLN A 5 -28.58 -1.73 -8.87
C GLN A 5 -27.58 -2.09 -7.76
N THR A 6 -27.87 -3.18 -7.03
CA THR A 6 -26.96 -3.75 -6.03
C THR A 6 -25.80 -4.39 -6.78
N GLU A 7 -24.74 -3.62 -7.00
CA GLU A 7 -23.45 -4.12 -7.45
C GLU A 7 -22.93 -5.09 -6.37
N THR A 8 -23.07 -6.39 -6.63
CA THR A 8 -22.52 -7.44 -5.77
C THR A 8 -21.00 -7.35 -5.82
N PRO A 9 -20.29 -7.17 -4.68
CA PRO A 9 -18.84 -7.14 -4.67
C PRO A 9 -18.29 -8.51 -5.08
N ASP A 10 -17.37 -8.51 -6.05
CA ASP A 10 -16.67 -9.70 -6.53
C ASP A 10 -15.91 -10.38 -5.37
N PRO A 11 -16.24 -11.64 -5.00
CA PRO A 11 -15.65 -12.33 -3.86
C PRO A 11 -14.17 -12.68 -4.05
N THR A 12 -13.60 -12.46 -5.24
CA THR A 12 -12.18 -12.74 -5.52
C THR A 12 -11.24 -11.59 -5.15
N THR A 13 -11.77 -10.39 -4.90
CA THR A 13 -10.95 -9.25 -4.50
C THR A 13 -10.82 -9.20 -2.96
N PRO A 14 -9.63 -9.46 -2.39
CA PRO A 14 -9.45 -9.34 -0.95
C PRO A 14 -9.72 -7.90 -0.50
N PRO A 15 -10.36 -7.71 0.66
CA PRO A 15 -10.71 -6.39 1.15
C PRO A 15 -9.44 -5.55 1.35
N ALA A 16 -9.54 -4.24 1.13
CA ALA A 16 -8.40 -3.32 1.18
C ALA A 16 -7.57 -3.42 2.47
N ARG A 17 -8.22 -3.75 3.60
CA ARG A 17 -7.56 -4.01 4.89
C ARG A 17 -6.59 -5.20 4.85
N THR A 18 -7.01 -6.33 4.27
CA THR A 18 -6.18 -7.54 4.14
C THR A 18 -4.99 -7.29 3.22
N ARG A 19 -5.24 -6.66 2.06
CA ARG A 19 -4.19 -6.30 1.11
C ARG A 19 -3.11 -5.43 1.75
N GLY A 20 -3.52 -4.45 2.57
CA GLY A 20 -2.58 -3.61 3.30
C GLY A 20 -1.73 -4.39 4.32
N ALA A 21 -2.32 -5.34 5.04
CA ALA A 21 -1.60 -6.18 6.00
C ALA A 21 -0.56 -7.07 5.30
N ASP A 22 -0.91 -7.65 4.14
CA ASP A 22 0.01 -8.47 3.34
C ASP A 22 1.19 -7.64 2.83
N THR A 23 0.92 -6.41 2.34
CA THR A 23 1.98 -5.48 1.94
C THR A 23 2.90 -5.15 3.11
N ARG A 24 2.36 -4.92 4.32
CA ARG A 24 3.20 -4.65 5.52
C ARG A 24 4.09 -5.81 5.88
N ALA A 25 3.53 -7.02 5.94
CA ALA A 25 4.30 -8.22 6.24
C ALA A 25 5.45 -8.40 5.23
N LEU A 26 5.18 -8.20 3.94
CA LEU A 26 6.20 -8.25 2.90
C LEU A 26 7.27 -7.16 3.10
N THR A 27 6.87 -5.92 3.36
CA THR A 27 7.83 -4.81 3.55
C THR A 27 8.72 -5.01 4.78
N GLN A 28 8.19 -5.52 5.89
CA GLN A 28 8.98 -5.88 7.09
C GLN A 28 10.10 -6.87 6.74
N VAL A 29 9.77 -7.94 6.01
CA VAL A 29 10.76 -8.93 5.58
C VAL A 29 11.81 -8.29 4.68
N LEU A 30 11.40 -7.50 3.69
CA LEU A 30 12.32 -6.86 2.76
C LEU A 30 13.23 -5.83 3.43
N PHE A 31 12.74 -5.07 4.42
CA PHE A 31 13.57 -4.16 5.21
C PHE A 31 14.61 -4.92 6.05
N GLY A 32 14.22 -6.06 6.64
CA GLY A 32 15.14 -6.96 7.32
C GLY A 32 16.26 -7.41 6.37
N GLN A 33 15.90 -7.89 5.18
CA GLN A 33 16.87 -8.29 4.16
C GLN A 33 17.77 -7.13 3.70
N LEU A 34 17.20 -5.94 3.47
CA LEU A 34 17.95 -4.79 2.98
C LEU A 34 19.04 -4.35 3.96
N LYS A 35 18.77 -4.46 5.27
CA LYS A 35 19.72 -4.09 6.33
C LYS A 35 21.00 -4.93 6.31
N ASP A 36 20.89 -6.20 5.89
CA ASP A 36 22.00 -7.14 5.90
C ASP A 36 22.77 -7.18 4.56
N LEU A 37 22.31 -6.44 3.55
CA LEU A 37 22.92 -6.41 2.21
C LEU A 37 23.85 -5.20 2.05
N GLU A 38 25.01 -5.43 1.45
CA GLU A 38 25.97 -4.36 1.15
C GLU A 38 25.41 -3.40 0.08
N PRO A 39 25.38 -2.08 0.34
CA PRO A 39 24.96 -1.09 -0.64
C PRO A 39 25.76 -1.16 -1.95
N GLY A 40 25.05 -0.99 -3.08
CA GLY A 40 25.67 -1.03 -4.41
C GLY A 40 25.77 -2.42 -5.02
N THR A 41 25.47 -3.48 -4.27
CA THR A 41 25.36 -4.84 -4.83
C THR A 41 24.06 -5.01 -5.65
N PRO A 42 24.06 -5.93 -6.65
CA PRO A 42 22.83 -6.27 -7.38
C PRO A 42 21.69 -6.73 -6.46
N GLU A 43 22.01 -7.50 -5.43
CA GLU A 43 21.07 -8.02 -4.43
C GLU A 43 20.42 -6.88 -3.65
N HIS A 44 21.21 -5.92 -3.14
CA HIS A 44 20.70 -4.72 -2.50
C HIS A 44 19.80 -3.92 -3.44
N GLY A 45 20.19 -3.81 -4.72
CA GLY A 45 19.35 -3.19 -5.76
C GLY A 45 18.00 -3.89 -5.95
N ARG A 46 17.99 -5.22 -6.02
CA ARG A 46 16.76 -6.02 -6.19
C ARG A 46 15.81 -5.87 -5.00
N VAL A 47 16.32 -5.97 -3.77
CA VAL A 47 15.49 -5.81 -2.56
C VAL A 47 14.93 -4.40 -2.46
N ARG A 48 15.74 -3.37 -2.79
CA ARG A 48 15.26 -1.99 -2.82
C ARG A 48 14.17 -1.77 -3.87
N ALA A 49 14.31 -2.35 -5.07
CA ALA A 49 13.30 -2.26 -6.11
C ALA A 49 11.97 -2.91 -5.66
N ALA A 50 12.04 -4.10 -5.06
CA ALA A 50 10.87 -4.79 -4.51
C ALA A 50 10.15 -3.97 -3.42
N LEU A 51 10.91 -3.29 -2.54
CA LEU A 51 10.34 -2.36 -1.54
C LEU A 51 9.59 -1.20 -2.19
N ILE A 52 10.16 -0.60 -3.24
CA ILE A 52 9.52 0.51 -3.96
C ILE A 52 8.23 0.04 -4.62
N GLU A 53 8.26 -1.10 -5.31
CA GLU A 53 7.10 -1.67 -6.00
C GLU A 53 5.98 -2.02 -5.02
N ALA A 54 6.30 -2.67 -3.90
CA ALA A 54 5.34 -3.03 -2.87
C ALA A 54 4.62 -1.80 -2.27
N ASN A 55 5.31 -0.66 -2.16
CA ASN A 55 4.76 0.57 -1.57
C ASN A 55 4.16 1.54 -2.61
N LEU A 56 4.36 1.30 -3.90
CA LEU A 56 3.91 2.21 -4.96
C LEU A 56 2.38 2.46 -4.94
N PRO A 57 1.50 1.46 -4.68
CA PRO A 57 0.07 1.70 -4.57
C PRO A 57 -0.30 2.70 -3.46
N LEU A 58 0.37 2.62 -2.30
CA LEU A 58 0.14 3.54 -1.18
C LEU A 58 0.58 4.97 -1.54
N VAL A 59 1.73 5.12 -2.20
CA VAL A 59 2.22 6.43 -2.67
C VAL A 59 1.25 7.03 -3.69
N ARG A 60 0.72 6.22 -4.61
CA ARG A 60 -0.29 6.68 -5.58
C ARG A 60 -1.57 7.13 -4.90
N TYR A 61 -2.05 6.38 -3.91
CA TYR A 61 -3.21 6.76 -3.11
C TYR A 61 -2.97 8.10 -2.41
N ALA A 62 -1.86 8.23 -1.67
CA ALA A 62 -1.51 9.46 -0.98
C ALA A 62 -1.38 10.65 -1.96
N ALA A 63 -0.71 10.46 -3.11
CA ALA A 63 -0.52 11.51 -4.10
C ALA A 63 -1.84 11.98 -4.74
N ALA A 64 -2.73 11.05 -5.09
CA ALA A 64 -4.06 11.38 -5.60
C ALA A 64 -4.86 12.22 -4.59
N ARG A 65 -4.76 11.82 -3.31
CA ARG A 65 -5.41 12.44 -2.17
C ARG A 65 -4.90 13.84 -1.83
N PHE A 66 -3.60 14.09 -2.01
CA PHE A 66 -3.01 15.44 -1.85
C PHE A 66 -3.41 16.40 -2.98
N ARG A 67 -3.66 15.89 -4.19
CA ARG A 67 -4.15 16.71 -5.32
C ARG A 67 -5.61 17.15 -5.13
N SER A 68 -6.44 16.30 -4.52
CA SER A 68 -7.77 16.70 -4.03
C SER A 68 -7.63 17.45 -2.71
N ARG A 69 -7.32 18.75 -2.75
CA ARG A 69 -7.13 19.65 -1.58
C ARG A 69 -8.28 19.70 -0.56
N ASN A 70 -9.32 18.86 -0.67
CA ASN A 70 -10.58 19.00 0.03
C ASN A 70 -11.11 17.77 0.77
N GLU A 71 -10.46 16.59 0.76
CA GLU A 71 -10.83 15.57 1.76
C GLU A 71 -9.98 15.67 3.04
N PRO A 72 -10.56 15.43 4.23
CA PRO A 72 -9.95 15.81 5.49
C PRO A 72 -8.67 15.01 5.76
N MET A 73 -7.66 15.67 6.35
CA MET A 73 -6.35 15.05 6.65
C MET A 73 -6.48 13.73 7.45
N GLU A 74 -7.58 13.58 8.19
CA GLU A 74 -7.90 12.39 8.99
C GLU A 74 -8.01 11.10 8.16
N ASP A 75 -8.58 11.11 6.96
CA ASP A 75 -8.66 9.89 6.12
C ASP A 75 -7.28 9.51 5.57
N VAL A 76 -6.43 10.50 5.30
CA VAL A 76 -5.04 10.30 4.84
C VAL A 76 -4.22 9.66 5.96
N VAL A 77 -4.34 10.20 7.16
CA VAL A 77 -3.69 9.67 8.35
C VAL A 77 -4.24 8.28 8.65
N GLN A 78 -5.55 8.04 8.57
CA GLN A 78 -6.13 6.74 8.86
C GLN A 78 -5.73 5.66 7.85
N VAL A 79 -5.69 5.97 6.54
CA VAL A 79 -5.17 5.01 5.54
C VAL A 79 -3.66 4.82 5.70
N GLY A 80 -2.92 5.88 6.03
CA GLY A 80 -1.50 5.79 6.37
C GLY A 80 -1.23 4.95 7.62
N THR A 81 -2.04 5.09 8.67
CA THR A 81 -1.97 4.36 9.93
C THR A 81 -2.39 2.91 9.75
N ILE A 82 -3.49 2.66 9.01
CA ILE A 82 -3.81 1.30 8.57
C ILE A 82 -2.57 0.78 7.87
N GLY A 83 -2.04 1.49 6.86
CA GLY A 83 -0.78 1.25 6.14
C GLY A 83 0.50 0.98 6.95
N LEU A 84 0.55 1.37 8.23
CA LEU A 84 1.75 1.35 9.06
C LEU A 84 1.68 0.36 10.23
N ILE A 85 0.48 -0.11 10.62
CA ILE A 85 0.26 -1.14 11.67
C ILE A 85 0.12 -2.52 11.04
#